data_AF-A0A6L5QSY8-F1
#
_entry.id   AF-A0A6L5QSY8-F1
#
_cell.length_a   1.000
_cell.length_b   1.000
_cell.length_c   1.000
_cell.angle_alpha   90.00
_cell.angle_beta   90.00
_cell.angle_gamma   90.00
#
_symmetry.space_group_name_H-M   'P 1'
#
loop_
_entity.id
_entity.type
_entity.pdbx_description
1 polymer ?
#
loop_
_entity_poly.entity_id
_entity_poly.type
_entity_poly.pdbx_seq_one_letter_code
_entity_poly.pdbx_strand_id
1 'polypeptide(L)'
;MAKVNSETNRLWPFYSLVAAFSRRFGLIFIGALVVYSAILVANQTHQFRIATSELNKLQDEQTALDLNWQKLRLEQSALAEHSRIEKIAIEKLKMKHLDKNSEVIIEIKKEN
;
A
#
# COMPACT_ATOMS: atom_id res chain seq x y z
N MET A 1 58.05 -3.07 -55.84
CA MET A 1 57.03 -2.80 -54.81
C MET A 1 55.68 -3.19 -55.42
N ALA A 2 54.78 -4.00 -54.88
CA ALA A 2 54.68 -4.73 -53.62
C ALA A 2 54.06 -6.11 -53.94
N LYS A 3 54.63 -7.19 -53.42
CA LYS A 3 54.11 -8.55 -53.58
C LYS A 3 53.00 -8.77 -52.55
N VAL A 4 51.82 -8.22 -52.82
CA VAL A 4 50.65 -8.38 -51.95
C VAL A 4 50.06 -9.78 -52.19
N ASN A 5 50.50 -10.69 -51.33
CA ASN A 5 49.66 -11.63 -50.60
C ASN A 5 48.76 -12.59 -51.41
N SER A 6 49.36 -13.70 -51.84
CA SER A 6 48.65 -14.90 -52.32
C SER A 6 48.14 -15.81 -51.19
N GLU A 7 48.37 -15.48 -49.92
CA GLU A 7 47.97 -16.29 -48.75
C GLU A 7 46.63 -15.83 -48.14
N THR A 8 46.24 -14.57 -48.30
CA THR A 8 44.98 -14.04 -47.72
C THR A 8 43.70 -14.56 -48.37
N ASN A 9 43.75 -15.04 -49.61
CA ASN A 9 42.56 -15.50 -50.34
C ASN A 9 42.16 -16.96 -50.06
N ARG A 10 42.91 -17.70 -49.24
CA ARG A 10 42.57 -19.10 -48.92
C ARG A 10 41.54 -19.25 -47.80
N LEU A 11 41.35 -18.20 -46.99
CA LEU A 11 40.48 -18.23 -45.80
C LEU A 11 39.07 -17.65 -46.02
N TRP A 12 38.82 -17.01 -47.18
CA TRP A 12 37.53 -16.41 -47.55
C TRP A 12 36.30 -17.33 -47.41
N PRO A 13 36.31 -18.60 -47.84
CA PRO A 13 35.11 -19.45 -47.74
C PRO A 13 34.80 -19.83 -46.30
N PHE A 14 35.80 -19.87 -45.41
CA PHE A 14 35.58 -20.17 -44.00
C PHE A 14 34.87 -19.03 -43.29
N TYR A 15 35.22 -17.78 -43.58
CA TYR A 15 34.54 -16.62 -42.98
C TYR A 15 33.08 -16.49 -43.42
N SER A 16 32.76 -16.75 -44.68
CA SER A 16 31.37 -16.69 -45.16
C SER A 16 30.52 -17.86 -44.63
N LEU A 17 31.11 -19.05 -44.48
CA LEU A 17 30.46 -20.22 -43.89
C LEU A 17 30.21 -20.02 -42.39
N VAL A 18 31.19 -19.49 -41.66
CA VAL A 18 31.06 -19.09 -40.25
C VAL A 18 30.07 -17.93 -40.07
N ALA A 19 30.05 -16.94 -40.97
CA ALA A 19 29.11 -15.83 -40.93
C ALA A 19 27.66 -16.24 -41.26
N ALA A 20 27.47 -17.17 -42.20
CA ALA A 20 26.16 -17.73 -42.51
C ALA A 20 25.63 -18.57 -41.34
N PHE A 21 26.51 -19.29 -40.65
CA PHE A 21 26.20 -20.02 -39.44
C PHE A 21 25.83 -19.04 -38.32
N SER A 22 26.71 -18.09 -37.97
CA SER A 22 26.51 -17.14 -36.88
C SER A 22 25.23 -16.30 -37.02
N ARG A 23 24.81 -15.97 -38.26
CA ARG A 23 23.54 -15.26 -38.52
C ARG A 23 22.31 -16.06 -38.08
N ARG A 24 22.30 -17.39 -38.26
CA ARG A 24 21.19 -18.25 -37.82
C ARG A 24 21.20 -18.50 -36.31
N PHE A 25 22.38 -18.70 -35.73
CA PHE A 25 22.52 -18.88 -34.27
C PHE A 25 22.22 -17.61 -33.49
N GLY A 26 22.54 -16.43 -34.03
CA GLY A 26 22.25 -15.14 -33.38
C GLY A 26 20.75 -14.91 -33.16
N LEU A 27 19.90 -15.27 -34.13
CA LEU A 27 18.45 -15.15 -34.00
C LEU A 27 17.88 -16.08 -32.92
N ILE A 28 18.37 -17.32 -32.86
CA ILE A 28 17.95 -18.30 -31.84
C ILE A 28 18.39 -17.82 -30.46
N PHE A 29 19.61 -17.29 -30.35
CA PHE A 29 20.14 -16.77 -29.09
C PHE A 29 19.32 -15.58 -28.57
N ILE A 30 18.98 -14.62 -29.43
CA ILE A 30 18.11 -13.49 -29.07
C ILE A 30 16.73 -13.98 -28.65
N GLY A 31 16.14 -14.94 -29.37
CA GLY A 31 14.86 -15.54 -29.00
C GLY A 31 14.89 -16.20 -27.63
N ALA A 32 15.96 -16.95 -27.32
CA ALA A 32 16.16 -17.56 -26.01
C ALA A 32 16.28 -16.50 -24.89
N LEU A 33 16.99 -15.40 -25.16
CA LEU A 33 17.12 -14.27 -24.24
C LEU A 33 15.78 -13.60 -23.93
N VAL A 34 14.92 -13.43 -24.94
CA VAL A 34 13.58 -12.85 -24.77
C VAL A 34 12.70 -13.78 -23.94
N VAL A 35 12.70 -15.09 -24.22
CA VAL A 35 11.93 -16.07 -23.43
C VAL A 35 12.41 -16.10 -21.98
N TYR A 36 13.73 -16.09 -21.76
CA TYR A 36 14.30 -16.04 -20.43
C TYR A 36 13.90 -14.77 -19.67
N SER A 37 13.95 -13.61 -20.34
CA SER A 37 13.49 -12.35 -19.77
C SER A 37 12.00 -12.38 -19.42
N ALA A 38 11.15 -12.94 -20.29
CA ALA A 38 9.72 -13.07 -20.03
C ALA A 38 9.42 -13.93 -18.78
N ILE A 39 10.13 -15.06 -18.63
CA ILE A 39 10.01 -15.93 -17.44
C ILE A 39 10.45 -15.19 -16.18
N LEU A 40 11.57 -14.47 -16.24
CA LEU A 40 12.05 -13.67 -15.11
C LEU A 40 11.04 -12.60 -14.68
N VAL A 41 10.47 -11.84 -15.61
CA VAL A 41 9.47 -10.81 -15.32
C VAL A 41 8.19 -11.41 -14.74
N ALA A 42 7.73 -12.55 -15.29
CA ALA A 42 6.56 -13.26 -14.78
C ALA A 42 6.78 -13.74 -13.33
N ASN A 43 7.96 -14.31 -13.06
CA ASN A 43 8.35 -14.71 -11.70
C ASN A 43 8.41 -13.51 -10.76
N GLN A 44 9.00 -12.39 -11.22
CA GLN A 44 9.08 -11.18 -10.41
C GLN A 44 7.71 -10.59 -10.09
N THR A 45 6.77 -10.66 -11.01
CA THR A 45 5.38 -10.25 -10.80
C THR A 45 4.67 -11.15 -9.78
N HIS A 46 4.92 -12.46 -9.81
CA HIS A 46 4.35 -13.39 -8.84
C HIS A 46 4.90 -13.13 -7.43
N GLN A 47 6.23 -12.97 -7.31
CA GLN A 47 6.88 -12.65 -6.04
C GLN A 47 6.47 -11.28 -5.51
N PHE A 48 6.26 -10.29 -6.38
CA PHE A 48 5.73 -8.98 -6.01
C PHE A 48 4.34 -9.10 -5.38
N ARG A 49 3.43 -9.91 -5.96
CA ARG A 49 2.09 -10.14 -5.39
C ARG A 49 2.14 -10.75 -3.99
N ILE A 50 3.07 -11.67 -3.74
CA ILE A 50 3.20 -12.33 -2.44
C ILE A 50 3.81 -11.36 -1.40
N ALA A 51 4.92 -10.70 -1.74
CA ALA A 51 5.59 -9.76 -0.85
C ALA A 51 4.72 -8.54 -0.50
N THR A 52 3.97 -8.02 -1.48
CA THR A 52 3.02 -6.92 -1.26
C THR A 52 1.84 -7.34 -0.38
N SER A 53 1.42 -8.62 -0.39
CA SER A 53 0.32 -9.07 0.46
C SER A 53 0.64 -8.98 1.96
N GLU A 54 1.87 -9.29 2.37
CA GLU A 54 2.26 -9.23 3.78
C GLU A 54 2.39 -7.78 4.25
N LEU A 55 2.99 -6.93 3.41
CA LEU A 55 3.10 -5.50 3.66
C LEU A 55 1.72 -4.84 3.75
N ASN A 56 0.81 -5.17 2.83
CA ASN A 56 -0.57 -4.68 2.86
C ASN A 56 -1.30 -5.08 4.15
N LYS A 57 -1.14 -6.33 4.62
CA LYS A 57 -1.78 -6.77 5.87
C LYS A 57 -1.34 -5.95 7.08
N LEU A 58 -0.04 -5.72 7.22
CA LEU A 58 0.50 -4.90 8.32
C LEU A 58 0.05 -3.44 8.21
N GLN A 59 -0.09 -2.93 6.98
CA GLN A 59 -0.57 -1.57 6.73
C GLN A 59 -2.07 -1.42 7.02
N ASP A 60 -2.87 -2.45 6.72
CA ASP A 60 -4.29 -2.53 7.06
C ASP A 60 -4.48 -2.56 8.59
N GLU A 61 -3.67 -3.34 9.31
CA GLU A 61 -3.73 -3.41 10.77
C GLU A 61 -3.39 -2.06 11.43
N GLN A 62 -2.33 -1.38 10.95
CA GLN A 62 -2.00 -0.04 11.41
C GLN A 62 -3.13 0.96 11.15
N THR A 63 -3.74 0.90 9.97
CA THR A 63 -4.87 1.78 9.61
C THR A 63 -6.07 1.53 10.52
N ALA A 64 -6.38 0.26 10.81
CA ALA A 64 -7.46 -0.11 11.72
C ALA A 64 -7.23 0.42 13.14
N LEU A 65 -6.00 0.32 13.65
CA LEU A 65 -5.63 0.86 14.97
C LEU A 65 -5.76 2.38 15.03
N ASP A 66 -5.30 3.09 13.99
CA ASP A 66 -5.40 4.56 13.95
C ASP A 66 -6.86 5.03 13.93
N LEU A 67 -7.73 4.37 13.14
CA LEU A 67 -9.16 4.65 13.13
C LEU A 67 -9.80 4.44 14.50
N ASN A 68 -9.50 3.33 15.16
CA ASN A 68 -10.01 3.04 16.50
C ASN A 68 -9.53 4.07 17.52
N TRP A 69 -8.28 4.51 17.41
CA TRP A 69 -7.73 5.54 18.28
C TRP A 69 -8.39 6.91 18.06
N GLN A 70 -8.60 7.30 16.79
CA GLN A 70 -9.35 8.50 16.46
C GLN A 70 -10.78 8.44 17.04
N LYS A 71 -11.48 7.31 16.88
CA LYS A 71 -12.81 7.10 17.45
C LYS A 71 -12.81 7.25 18.98
N LEU A 72 -11.86 6.61 19.66
CA LEU A 72 -11.76 6.68 21.12
C LEU A 72 -11.52 8.12 21.61
N ARG A 73 -10.69 8.90 20.90
CA ARG A 73 -10.49 10.33 21.23
C ARG A 73 -11.76 11.14 21.06
N LEU A 74 -12.57 10.86 20.04
CA LEU A 74 -13.86 11.52 19.86
C LEU A 74 -14.83 11.18 20.99
N GLU A 75 -14.89 9.91 21.40
CA GLU A 75 -15.69 9.48 22.55
C GLU A 75 -15.25 10.17 23.84
N GLN A 76 -13.95 10.25 24.10
CA GLN A 76 -13.40 10.96 25.27
C GLN A 76 -13.68 12.47 25.22
N SER A 77 -13.55 13.10 24.05
CA SER A 77 -13.86 14.52 23.89
C SER A 77 -15.34 14.80 24.12
N ALA A 78 -16.24 13.92 23.68
CA ALA A 78 -17.67 14.05 23.93
C ALA A 78 -18.00 13.89 25.42
N LEU A 79 -17.36 12.93 26.11
CA LEU A 79 -17.49 12.74 27.56
C LEU A 79 -16.92 13.94 28.35
N ALA A 80 -15.80 14.49 27.91
CA ALA A 80 -15.18 15.65 28.54
C ALA A 80 -16.03 16.93 28.36
N GLU A 81 -16.60 17.15 27.18
CA GLU A 81 -17.58 18.23 26.96
C GLU A 81 -18.80 18.05 27.85
N HIS A 82 -19.34 16.84 27.97
CA HIS A 82 -20.47 16.57 28.87
C HIS A 82 -20.12 16.85 30.34
N SER A 83 -18.96 16.36 30.81
CA SER A 83 -18.47 16.65 32.17
C SER A 83 -18.21 18.15 32.39
N ARG A 84 -17.73 18.87 31.37
CA ARG A 84 -17.52 20.33 31.44
C ARG A 84 -18.85 21.07 31.54
N ILE A 85 -19.87 20.66 30.77
CA ILE A 85 -21.22 21.22 30.83
C ILE A 85 -21.83 20.98 32.22
N GLU A 86 -21.72 19.78 32.77
CA GLU A 86 -22.21 19.45 34.11
C GLU A 86 -21.55 20.31 35.19
N LYS A 87 -20.21 20.44 35.17
CA LYS A 87 -19.48 21.32 36.10
C LYS A 87 -19.92 22.77 36.00
N ILE A 88 -20.04 23.30 34.78
CA ILE A 88 -20.50 24.68 34.56
C ILE A 88 -21.94 24.87 35.06
N ALA A 89 -22.82 23.88 34.85
CA ALA A 89 -24.19 23.92 35.35
C ALA A 89 -24.25 23.91 36.89
N ILE A 90 -23.46 23.06 37.54
CA ILE A 90 -23.37 23.01 39.01
C ILE A 90 -22.82 24.34 39.57
N GLU A 91 -21.70 24.83 39.05
CA GLU A 91 -21.02 26.01 39.58
C GLU A 91 -21.75 27.32 39.28
N LYS A 92 -22.17 27.54 38.02
CA LYS A 92 -22.78 28.81 37.61
C LYS A 92 -24.29 28.87 37.84
N LEU A 93 -25.00 27.75 37.69
CA LEU A 93 -26.45 27.71 37.88
C LEU A 93 -26.86 27.25 39.29
N LYS A 94 -25.89 26.98 40.18
CA LYS A 94 -26.12 26.39 41.52
C LYS A 94 -27.02 25.15 41.45
N MET A 95 -26.93 24.36 40.37
CA MET A 95 -27.67 23.12 40.24
C MET A 95 -27.17 22.14 41.30
N LYS A 96 -27.97 21.95 42.34
CA LYS A 96 -27.78 20.92 43.37
C LYS A 96 -28.44 19.64 42.86
N HIS A 97 -27.71 18.53 42.85
CA HIS A 97 -28.33 17.21 42.67
C HIS A 97 -29.33 17.02 43.81
N LEU A 98 -30.62 17.08 43.51
CA LEU A 98 -31.68 16.92 44.50
C LEU A 98 -31.67 15.45 44.93
N ASP A 99 -31.34 15.20 46.20
CA ASP A 99 -31.51 13.88 46.80
C ASP A 99 -33.00 13.52 46.80
N LYS A 100 -33.28 12.21 46.69
CA LYS A 100 -34.56 11.57 46.36
C LYS A 100 -35.75 12.00 47.24
N ASN A 101 -35.48 12.68 48.35
CA ASN A 101 -36.46 13.25 49.29
C ASN A 101 -36.93 14.68 48.93
N SER A 102 -36.41 15.30 47.89
CA SER A 102 -36.69 16.71 47.53
C SER A 102 -37.05 16.91 46.05
N GLU A 103 -37.65 15.89 45.44
CA GLU A 103 -38.17 15.95 44.08
C GLU A 103 -39.61 16.49 44.11
N VAL A 104 -39.83 17.70 43.56
CA VAL A 104 -41.19 18.25 43.35
C VAL A 104 -41.47 18.19 41.86
N ILE A 105 -42.28 17.20 41.47
CA ILE A 105 -42.77 17.06 40.09
C ILE A 105 -43.87 18.10 39.89
N ILE A 106 -43.61 19.10 39.05
CA ILE A 106 -44.61 20.10 38.68
C ILE A 106 -45.27 19.60 37.38
N GLU A 107 -46.45 18.98 37.50
CA GLU A 107 -47.29 18.71 36.35
C GLU A 107 -47.83 20.03 35.80
N ILE A 108 -47.38 20.40 34.59
CA ILE A 108 -47.87 21.57 33.89
C ILE A 108 -49.28 21.24 33.39
N LYS A 109 -50.30 21.68 34.14
CA LYS A 109 -51.69 21.54 33.72
C LYS A 109 -51.90 22.37 32.45
N LYS A 110 -52.09 21.68 31.33
CA LYS A 110 -52.48 22.31 30.07
C LYS A 110 -53.90 22.86 30.26
N GLU A 111 -54.02 24.18 30.28
CA GLU A 111 -55.31 24.86 30.27
C GLU A 111 -55.92 24.76 28.85
N ASN A 112 -57.21 24.45 28.82
CA ASN A 112 -57.99 24.10 27.63
C ASN A 112 -58.39 25.35 26.84
#